data_AF-A0A1F6APX3-F1
#
_entry.id   AF-A0A1F6APX3-F1
#
_cell.length_a   1.000
_cell.length_b   1.000
_cell.length_c   1.000
_cell.angle_alpha   90.00
_cell.angle_beta   90.00
_cell.angle_gamma   90.00
#
_symmetry.space_group_name_H-M   'P 1'
#
loop_
_entity.id
_entity.type
_entity.pdbx_description
1 polymer ?
#
loop_
_entity_poly.entity_id
_entity_poly.type
_entity_poly.pdbx_seq_one_letter_code
_entity_poly.pdbx_strand_id
1 'polypeptide(L)'
;MDILLGLAAILFFISIALFVAGLVNPRWVPLFTKGEKTRKRAAVVYGLSTIIFLTLVGIIPSQTTKSESDTVPSLSEPNIKAALPKCFKELKASTVRQTTDQPDDNSDYQVHVIYAIPSDGVDRQLDTNGTVATSVSAWQNWLCNQTNDKYFRLDTNKRLLDVTFVRLDASDEDIKTGKDLPFDTTSDSQYEYVVNGIDFRLKKLGFNDPHKLYAVYYDGTTNIKACGQAVVDGSLHTAAVYLHGILSTGKKCDTADFTTDYTKPGFYDYEMVHQIIHSLGFVPDCAPHVSKSAHSVTDSNTDIMYHGNDEPMLTEGLVLDFYRDDYYDSGLGYLDCPDLSVNAFLVGGVSQLPPKW
;
A
#
# COMPACT_ATOMS: atom_id res chain seq x y z
N MET A 1 14.25 -12.26 -40.04
CA MET A 1 15.14 -11.20 -39.52
C MET A 1 15.40 -11.41 -38.04
N ASP A 2 14.44 -11.96 -37.30
CA ASP A 2 14.48 -12.10 -35.83
C ASP A 2 15.49 -13.11 -35.28
N ILE A 3 15.77 -14.21 -35.98
CA ILE A 3 16.78 -15.20 -35.53
C ILE A 3 18.19 -14.61 -35.57
N LEU A 4 18.49 -13.79 -36.59
CA LEU A 4 19.81 -13.17 -36.75
C LEU A 4 20.03 -12.06 -35.70
N LEU A 5 18.98 -11.31 -35.35
CA LEU A 5 19.01 -10.31 -34.28
C LEU A 5 19.17 -10.96 -32.90
N GLY A 6 18.43 -12.04 -32.62
CA GLY A 6 18.56 -12.78 -31.38
C GLY A 6 19.98 -13.31 -31.17
N LEU A 7 20.60 -13.84 -32.23
CA LEU A 7 21.99 -14.31 -32.18
C LEU A 7 22.98 -13.15 -31.94
N ALA A 8 22.78 -12.00 -32.59
CA ALA A 8 23.64 -10.82 -32.41
C ALA A 8 23.56 -10.25 -30.98
N ALA A 9 22.36 -10.22 -30.39
CA ALA A 9 22.16 -9.82 -29.00
C ALA A 9 22.85 -10.77 -28.00
N ILE A 10 22.75 -12.10 -28.23
CA ILE A 10 23.44 -13.09 -27.39
C ILE A 10 24.96 -12.91 -27.47
N LEU A 11 25.50 -12.74 -28.68
CA LEU A 11 26.94 -12.53 -28.89
C LEU A 11 27.44 -11.21 -28.26
N PHE A 12 26.60 -10.17 -28.24
CA PHE A 12 26.88 -8.91 -27.56
C PHE A 12 27.10 -9.12 -26.05
N PHE A 13 26.17 -9.80 -25.37
CA PHE A 13 26.29 -10.04 -23.93
C PHE A 13 27.48 -10.94 -23.57
N ILE A 14 27.76 -11.96 -24.39
CA ILE A 14 28.95 -12.81 -24.22
C ILE A 14 30.24 -11.97 -24.38
N SER A 15 30.28 -11.07 -25.37
CA SER A 15 31.43 -10.18 -25.60
C SER A 15 31.68 -9.24 -24.41
N ILE A 16 30.62 -8.69 -23.81
CA ILE A 16 30.72 -7.85 -22.61
C ILE A 16 31.23 -8.64 -21.41
N ALA A 17 30.67 -9.83 -21.16
CA ALA A 17 31.08 -10.66 -20.04
C ALA A 17 32.57 -11.04 -20.12
N LEU A 18 33.04 -11.40 -21.33
CA LEU A 18 34.45 -11.68 -21.57
C LEU A 18 35.32 -10.42 -21.44
N PHE A 19 34.84 -9.25 -21.86
CA PHE A 19 35.57 -8.00 -21.66
C PHE A 19 35.80 -7.71 -20.16
N VAL A 20 34.75 -7.80 -19.35
CA VAL A 20 34.83 -7.57 -17.90
C VAL A 20 35.73 -8.60 -17.22
N ALA A 21 35.56 -9.89 -17.51
CA ALA A 21 36.39 -10.96 -16.97
C ALA A 21 37.87 -10.78 -17.35
N GLY A 22 38.16 -10.35 -18.57
CA GLY A 22 39.52 -10.11 -19.05
C GLY A 22 40.22 -8.90 -18.40
N LEU A 23 39.46 -7.89 -17.97
CA LEU A 23 39.99 -6.76 -17.19
C LEU A 23 40.39 -7.19 -15.77
N VAL A 24 39.59 -8.07 -15.14
CA VAL A 24 39.89 -8.61 -13.81
C VAL A 24 41.09 -9.55 -13.87
N ASN A 25 41.03 -10.57 -14.73
CA ASN A 25 42.12 -11.51 -14.92
C ASN A 25 42.19 -12.01 -16.38
N PRO A 26 43.26 -11.65 -17.13
CA PRO A 26 43.37 -11.98 -18.55
C PRO A 26 43.51 -13.48 -18.82
N ARG A 27 43.73 -14.31 -17.78
CA ARG A 27 43.76 -15.77 -17.92
C ARG A 27 42.38 -16.41 -18.02
N TRP A 28 41.33 -15.75 -17.52
CA TRP A 28 39.95 -16.25 -17.53
C TRP A 28 39.28 -16.22 -18.90
N VAL A 29 39.87 -15.49 -19.84
CA VAL A 29 39.33 -15.34 -21.19
C VAL A 29 40.18 -16.09 -22.21
N PRO A 30 39.57 -16.69 -23.24
CA PRO A 30 40.33 -17.20 -24.37
C PRO A 30 41.02 -16.02 -25.08
N LEU A 31 42.23 -16.20 -25.59
CA LEU A 31 42.88 -15.20 -26.45
C LEU A 31 43.57 -16.01 -27.54
N PHE A 32 43.11 -15.87 -28.78
CA PHE A 32 43.57 -16.68 -29.92
C PHE A 32 44.89 -16.17 -30.52
N THR A 33 45.55 -15.21 -29.86
CA THR A 33 46.83 -14.64 -30.28
C THR A 33 48.00 -15.35 -29.60
N LYS A 34 49.04 -15.76 -30.34
CA LYS A 34 50.28 -16.26 -29.74
C LYS A 34 51.00 -15.13 -28.96
N GLY A 35 51.24 -15.36 -27.67
CA GLY A 35 51.95 -14.44 -26.77
C GLY A 35 51.34 -14.35 -25.39
N GLU A 36 51.95 -13.55 -24.52
CA GLU A 36 51.53 -13.41 -23.12
C GLU A 36 50.15 -12.75 -22.98
N LYS A 37 49.27 -13.35 -22.16
CA LYS A 37 47.92 -12.84 -21.91
C LYS A 37 47.98 -11.66 -20.96
N THR A 38 47.80 -10.45 -21.48
CA THR A 38 47.80 -9.21 -20.68
C THR A 38 46.42 -8.56 -20.68
N ARG A 39 46.10 -7.82 -19.60
CA ARG A 39 44.83 -7.08 -19.47
C ARG A 39 44.59 -6.13 -20.64
N LYS A 40 45.64 -5.46 -21.12
CA LYS A 40 45.58 -4.55 -22.27
C LYS A 40 45.12 -5.26 -23.54
N ARG A 41 45.60 -6.48 -23.81
CA ARG A 41 45.21 -7.26 -24.99
C ARG A 41 43.79 -7.79 -24.88
N ALA A 42 43.37 -8.26 -23.71
CA ALA A 42 41.99 -8.67 -23.46
C ALA A 42 41.02 -7.50 -23.66
N ALA A 43 41.37 -6.32 -23.14
CA ALA A 43 40.57 -5.11 -23.30
C ALA A 43 40.41 -4.70 -24.77
N VAL A 44 41.48 -4.74 -25.55
CA VAL A 44 41.43 -4.37 -26.98
C VAL A 44 40.56 -5.36 -27.77
N VAL A 45 40.75 -6.67 -27.59
CA VAL A 45 40.05 -7.69 -28.39
C VAL A 45 38.55 -7.71 -28.06
N TYR A 46 38.20 -7.80 -26.78
CA TYR A 46 36.80 -7.91 -26.37
C TYR A 46 36.07 -6.56 -26.33
N GLY A 47 36.80 -5.46 -26.13
CA GLY A 47 36.26 -4.11 -26.21
C GLY A 47 35.86 -3.74 -27.64
N LEU A 48 36.73 -4.02 -28.63
CA LEU A 48 36.41 -3.80 -30.04
C LEU A 48 35.25 -4.66 -30.51
N SER A 49 35.23 -5.95 -30.12
CA SER A 49 34.12 -6.87 -30.40
C SER A 49 32.79 -6.35 -29.86
N THR A 50 32.79 -5.83 -28.62
CA THR A 50 31.59 -5.29 -27.98
C THR A 50 31.04 -4.08 -28.73
N ILE A 51 31.91 -3.16 -29.17
CA ILE A 51 31.51 -1.97 -29.94
C ILE A 51 30.91 -2.37 -31.29
N ILE A 52 31.47 -3.37 -31.97
CA ILE A 52 30.96 -3.87 -33.26
C ILE A 52 29.55 -4.46 -33.11
N PHE A 53 29.29 -5.22 -32.05
CA PHE A 53 27.93 -5.76 -31.82
C PHE A 53 26.92 -4.66 -31.42
N LEU A 54 27.39 -3.62 -30.72
CA LEU A 54 26.55 -2.47 -30.34
C LEU A 54 26.11 -1.67 -31.57
N THR A 55 26.98 -1.53 -32.59
CA THR A 55 26.61 -0.89 -33.87
C THR A 55 25.73 -1.78 -34.75
N LEU A 56 25.88 -3.10 -34.71
CA LEU A 56 25.02 -4.04 -35.44
C LEU A 56 23.60 -4.12 -34.86
N VAL A 57 23.44 -3.94 -33.55
CA VAL A 57 22.12 -3.89 -32.87
C VAL A 57 21.51 -2.49 -32.95
N GLY A 58 22.32 -1.42 -33.04
CA GLY A 58 21.87 -0.02 -33.01
C GLY A 58 21.40 0.58 -34.34
N ILE A 59 21.47 -0.14 -35.47
CA ILE A 59 21.00 0.36 -36.78
C ILE A 59 19.77 -0.42 -37.23
N ILE A 60 18.61 -0.21 -36.58
CA ILE A 60 17.30 -0.46 -37.21
C ILE A 60 16.33 0.65 -36.78
N PRO A 61 15.78 1.44 -37.72
CA PRO A 61 14.68 2.36 -37.43
C PRO A 61 13.38 1.57 -37.18
N SER A 62 12.64 1.95 -36.13
CA SER A 62 11.35 1.35 -35.76
C SER A 62 10.38 1.38 -36.95
N GLN A 63 10.01 0.20 -37.46
CA GLN A 63 9.00 0.08 -38.52
C GLN A 63 7.60 0.09 -37.90
N THR A 64 6.92 1.22 -38.07
CA THR A 64 5.47 1.34 -38.02
C THR A 64 4.91 0.82 -39.35
N THR A 65 4.09 -0.22 -39.33
CA THR A 65 3.35 -0.69 -40.53
C THR A 65 2.03 0.05 -40.67
N LYS A 66 1.87 0.69 -41.83
CA LYS A 66 0.70 1.47 -42.30
C LYS A 66 -0.32 0.57 -43.02
N SER A 67 -1.59 0.94 -42.95
CA SER A 67 -2.64 0.52 -43.91
C SER A 67 -3.12 1.77 -44.69
N GLU A 68 -3.29 1.63 -46.02
CA GLU A 68 -3.61 2.62 -47.07
C GLU A 68 -5.01 3.27 -46.94
N SER A 69 -5.21 4.59 -47.11
CA SER A 69 -5.29 5.47 -48.32
C SER A 69 -6.73 5.95 -48.54
N ASP A 70 -7.00 7.24 -48.29
CA ASP A 70 -7.55 8.21 -49.27
C ASP A 70 -7.98 9.55 -48.60
N THR A 71 -7.61 10.64 -49.28
CA THR A 71 -7.90 12.10 -49.20
C THR A 71 -8.84 12.76 -48.13
N VAL A 72 -8.26 13.79 -47.43
CA VAL A 72 -8.81 15.11 -46.93
C VAL A 72 -9.98 15.09 -45.90
N PRO A 73 -10.04 15.88 -44.80
CA PRO A 73 -9.39 17.19 -44.49
C PRO A 73 -8.68 17.27 -43.11
N SER A 74 -7.99 18.41 -42.89
CA SER A 74 -7.49 18.91 -41.60
C SER A 74 -8.41 18.58 -40.42
N LEU A 75 -8.02 17.62 -39.59
CA LEU A 75 -8.63 17.35 -38.30
C LEU A 75 -7.66 17.80 -37.20
N SER A 76 -8.16 18.69 -36.36
CA SER A 76 -7.57 19.16 -35.10
C SER A 76 -6.94 18.03 -34.29
N GLU A 77 -5.83 18.33 -33.62
CA GLU A 77 -5.14 17.42 -32.67
C GLU A 77 -6.14 16.64 -31.80
N PRO A 78 -5.99 15.31 -31.68
CA PRO A 78 -6.83 14.54 -30.77
C PRO A 78 -6.33 14.80 -29.35
N ASN A 79 -7.07 15.65 -28.63
CA ASN A 79 -7.03 15.78 -27.18
C ASN A 79 -7.54 14.46 -26.55
N ILE A 80 -6.70 13.43 -26.54
CA ILE A 80 -6.97 12.19 -25.80
C ILE A 80 -6.22 12.31 -24.48
N LYS A 81 -6.86 12.91 -23.47
CA LYS A 81 -6.66 12.46 -22.10
C LYS A 81 -6.96 10.97 -22.10
N ALA A 82 -5.94 10.12 -21.98
CA ALA A 82 -6.18 8.71 -21.69
C ALA A 82 -7.12 8.65 -20.49
N ALA A 83 -8.27 7.98 -20.65
CA ALA A 83 -9.20 7.81 -19.54
C ALA A 83 -8.45 7.05 -18.44
N LEU A 84 -8.42 7.61 -17.24
CA LEU A 84 -7.91 6.95 -16.05
C LEU A 84 -8.63 5.58 -15.92
N PRO A 85 -7.92 4.49 -15.59
CA PRO A 85 -8.54 3.17 -15.41
C PRO A 85 -9.72 3.22 -14.42
N LYS A 86 -10.65 2.26 -14.51
CA LYS A 86 -11.90 2.21 -13.73
C LYS A 86 -11.70 2.47 -12.23
N CYS A 87 -10.58 2.01 -11.69
CA CYS A 87 -10.20 2.12 -10.29
C CYS A 87 -9.56 3.44 -9.86
N PHE A 88 -9.37 4.42 -10.74
CA PHE A 88 -8.78 5.71 -10.35
C PHE A 88 -9.86 6.78 -10.25
N LYS A 89 -10.34 6.97 -9.02
CA LYS A 89 -11.29 8.02 -8.68
C LYS A 89 -10.73 8.86 -7.56
N GLU A 90 -10.63 10.16 -7.82
CA GLU A 90 -10.37 11.11 -6.74
C GLU A 90 -11.67 11.30 -5.93
N LEU A 91 -11.62 10.96 -4.66
CA LEU A 91 -12.66 11.27 -3.69
C LEU A 91 -12.47 12.71 -3.21
N LYS A 92 -13.56 13.42 -3.05
CA LYS A 92 -13.57 14.76 -2.48
C LYS A 92 -14.23 14.69 -1.11
N ALA A 93 -13.65 15.38 -0.14
CA ALA A 93 -14.27 15.65 1.15
C ALA A 93 -14.75 17.11 1.19
N SER A 94 -15.58 17.43 2.19
CA SER A 94 -15.97 18.80 2.46
C SER A 94 -14.75 19.65 2.85
N THR A 95 -14.66 20.88 2.34
CA THR A 95 -13.69 21.88 2.81
C THR A 95 -14.15 22.58 4.09
N VAL A 96 -15.40 22.37 4.49
CA VAL A 96 -15.95 22.78 5.79
C VAL A 96 -15.81 21.62 6.76
N ARG A 97 -15.15 21.88 7.89
CA ARG A 97 -14.92 20.89 8.94
C ARG A 97 -16.24 20.33 9.47
N GLN A 98 -16.28 19.00 9.60
CA GLN A 98 -17.32 18.28 10.32
C GLN A 98 -16.74 17.81 11.65
N THR A 99 -17.49 17.95 12.74
CA THR A 99 -17.09 17.50 14.09
C THR A 99 -18.01 16.41 14.65
N THR A 100 -18.94 15.97 13.82
CA THR A 100 -19.90 14.90 14.10
C THR A 100 -20.11 14.13 12.81
N ASP A 101 -20.38 12.84 12.96
CA ASP A 101 -20.84 11.98 11.88
C ASP A 101 -22.03 12.59 11.13
N GLN A 102 -21.94 12.70 9.80
CA GLN A 102 -23.00 13.27 8.98
C GLN A 102 -24.05 12.22 8.60
N PRO A 103 -25.22 12.59 8.08
CA PRO A 103 -26.17 11.61 7.58
C PRO A 103 -25.63 10.83 6.37
N ASP A 104 -25.58 9.51 6.45
CA ASP A 104 -24.99 8.68 5.40
C ASP A 104 -25.85 8.64 4.12
N ASP A 105 -25.19 8.51 2.97
CA ASP A 105 -25.85 8.24 1.68
C ASP A 105 -26.33 6.77 1.55
N ASN A 106 -25.79 5.87 2.38
CA ASN A 106 -26.12 4.44 2.45
C ASN A 106 -26.03 3.98 3.92
N SER A 107 -26.88 3.04 4.33
CA SER A 107 -26.90 2.46 5.69
C SER A 107 -26.25 1.07 5.80
N ASP A 108 -25.63 0.57 4.72
CA ASP A 108 -24.81 -0.65 4.73
C ASP A 108 -23.55 -0.49 5.59
N TYR A 109 -22.83 -1.59 5.83
CA TYR A 109 -21.53 -1.58 6.50
C TYR A 109 -20.51 -0.69 5.79
N GLN A 110 -19.89 0.25 6.52
CA GLN A 110 -19.07 1.32 5.96
C GLN A 110 -17.82 1.62 6.79
N VAL A 111 -16.78 2.07 6.11
CA VAL A 111 -15.60 2.65 6.74
C VAL A 111 -15.82 4.17 6.88
N HIS A 112 -15.91 4.65 8.13
CA HIS A 112 -16.00 6.08 8.45
C HIS A 112 -14.60 6.63 8.78
N VAL A 113 -14.23 7.74 8.16
CA VAL A 113 -12.87 8.30 8.29
C VAL A 113 -12.83 9.38 9.35
N ILE A 114 -11.88 9.28 10.27
CA ILE A 114 -11.68 10.24 11.35
C ILE A 114 -10.27 10.81 11.30
N TYR A 115 -10.15 12.15 11.37
CA TYR A 115 -8.91 12.82 11.71
C TYR A 115 -8.96 13.20 13.19
N ALA A 116 -8.22 12.48 14.02
CA ALA A 116 -8.23 12.64 15.47
C ALA A 116 -6.93 13.28 15.96
N ILE A 117 -7.04 14.21 16.90
CA ILE A 117 -5.88 14.82 17.55
C ILE A 117 -6.04 14.81 19.08
N PRO A 118 -4.95 14.78 19.86
CA PRO A 118 -5.00 15.01 21.31
C PRO A 118 -5.60 16.38 21.66
N SER A 119 -6.07 16.52 22.90
CA SER A 119 -6.62 17.78 23.40
C SER A 119 -5.64 18.96 23.25
N ASP A 120 -4.36 18.71 23.51
CA ASP A 120 -3.21 19.62 23.41
C ASP A 120 -2.48 19.53 22.06
N GLY A 121 -2.98 18.72 21.13
CA GLY A 121 -2.43 18.55 19.79
C GLY A 121 -2.59 19.79 18.91
N VAL A 122 -1.61 20.02 18.04
CA VAL A 122 -1.65 21.05 17.01
C VAL A 122 -2.52 20.56 15.86
N ASP A 123 -3.54 21.32 15.53
CA ASP A 123 -4.45 21.00 14.43
C ASP A 123 -3.85 21.39 13.07
N ARG A 124 -3.55 20.39 12.24
CA ARG A 124 -3.02 20.59 10.88
C ARG A 124 -4.11 20.69 9.82
N GLN A 125 -5.39 20.62 10.21
CA GLN A 125 -6.56 20.71 9.34
C GLN A 125 -6.57 19.66 8.22
N LEU A 126 -6.08 18.44 8.49
CA LEU A 126 -5.94 17.39 7.48
C LEU A 126 -7.30 16.89 6.94
N ASP A 127 -8.37 17.08 7.71
CA ASP A 127 -9.76 16.80 7.36
C ASP A 127 -10.29 17.71 6.24
N THR A 128 -9.81 18.95 6.15
CA THR A 128 -10.36 19.99 5.24
C THR A 128 -9.38 20.48 4.19
N ASN A 129 -8.07 20.30 4.39
CA ASN A 129 -7.04 20.73 3.44
C ASN A 129 -6.83 19.76 2.26
N GLY A 130 -7.56 18.64 2.24
CA GLY A 130 -7.52 17.64 1.16
C GLY A 130 -6.50 16.50 1.36
N THR A 131 -5.64 16.58 2.38
CA THR A 131 -4.63 15.55 2.67
C THR A 131 -5.26 14.19 2.96
N VAL A 132 -6.20 14.12 3.91
CA VAL A 132 -6.90 12.85 4.24
C VAL A 132 -7.69 12.35 3.03
N ALA A 133 -8.44 13.21 2.33
CA ALA A 133 -9.19 12.79 1.15
C ALA A 133 -8.30 12.22 0.03
N THR A 134 -7.09 12.77 -0.15
CA THR A 134 -6.10 12.27 -1.12
C THR A 134 -5.56 10.92 -0.71
N SER A 135 -5.21 10.74 0.58
CA SER A 135 -4.79 9.46 1.14
C SER A 135 -5.88 8.39 0.96
N VAL A 136 -7.12 8.72 1.31
CA VAL A 136 -8.29 7.84 1.14
C VAL A 136 -8.53 7.46 -0.31
N SER A 137 -8.38 8.40 -1.23
CA SER A 137 -8.41 8.11 -2.66
C SER A 137 -7.29 7.13 -3.05
N ALA A 138 -6.07 7.34 -2.56
CA ALA A 138 -4.92 6.51 -2.92
C ALA A 138 -5.10 5.05 -2.51
N TRP A 139 -5.47 4.79 -1.26
CA TRP A 139 -5.65 3.41 -0.81
C TRP A 139 -6.90 2.73 -1.40
N GLN A 140 -7.98 3.48 -1.67
CA GLN A 140 -9.13 2.93 -2.40
C GLN A 140 -8.76 2.53 -3.84
N ASN A 141 -8.00 3.38 -4.53
CA ASN A 141 -7.60 3.12 -5.90
C ASN A 141 -6.62 1.93 -5.96
N TRP A 142 -5.69 1.85 -5.01
CA TRP A 142 -4.81 0.70 -4.87
C TRP A 142 -5.60 -0.57 -4.63
N LEU A 143 -6.48 -0.60 -3.62
CA LEU A 143 -7.30 -1.77 -3.31
C LEU A 143 -8.17 -2.19 -4.49
N CYS A 144 -8.78 -1.24 -5.19
CA CYS A 144 -9.56 -1.51 -6.40
C CYS A 144 -8.73 -2.21 -7.48
N ASN A 145 -7.49 -1.75 -7.71
CA ASN A 145 -6.58 -2.43 -8.62
C ASN A 145 -6.17 -3.82 -8.12
N GLN A 146 -5.98 -4.00 -6.80
CA GLN A 146 -5.63 -5.29 -6.20
C GLN A 146 -6.77 -6.31 -6.22
N THR A 147 -8.00 -5.90 -6.48
CA THR A 147 -9.19 -6.75 -6.26
C THR A 147 -10.05 -6.92 -7.52
N ASN A 148 -9.62 -6.35 -8.65
CA ASN A 148 -10.41 -6.29 -9.88
C ASN A 148 -11.77 -5.63 -9.66
N ASP A 149 -11.75 -4.36 -9.22
CA ASP A 149 -12.90 -3.45 -9.04
C ASP A 149 -13.64 -3.50 -7.70
N LYS A 150 -13.09 -4.10 -6.63
CA LYS A 150 -13.65 -4.01 -5.27
C LYS A 150 -12.90 -3.02 -4.40
N TYR A 151 -13.60 -2.38 -3.49
CA TYR A 151 -13.00 -1.39 -2.60
C TYR A 151 -13.85 -1.25 -1.35
N PHE A 152 -13.30 -0.67 -0.28
CA PHE A 152 -14.08 -0.47 0.93
C PHE A 152 -15.23 0.51 0.65
N ARG A 153 -16.43 0.16 1.10
CA ARG A 153 -17.58 1.05 1.10
C ARG A 153 -17.29 2.13 2.12
N LEU A 154 -17.05 3.34 1.65
CA LEU A 154 -16.81 4.47 2.52
C LEU A 154 -18.12 5.08 2.98
N ASP A 155 -18.09 5.64 4.17
CA ASP A 155 -19.12 6.55 4.61
C ASP A 155 -19.04 7.87 3.82
N THR A 156 -20.19 8.33 3.35
CA THR A 156 -20.30 9.50 2.48
C THR A 156 -21.60 10.25 2.76
N ASN A 157 -21.54 11.58 2.73
CA ASN A 157 -22.70 12.46 2.76
C ASN A 157 -22.77 13.26 1.46
N LYS A 158 -23.91 13.21 0.75
CA LYS A 158 -24.12 13.95 -0.51
C LYS A 158 -23.01 13.70 -1.54
N ARG A 159 -22.52 12.46 -1.60
CA ARG A 159 -21.46 11.93 -2.46
C ARG A 159 -20.06 12.47 -2.18
N LEU A 160 -19.86 13.14 -1.05
CA LEU A 160 -18.55 13.50 -0.54
C LEU A 160 -18.13 12.51 0.54
N LEU A 161 -16.84 12.22 0.61
CA LEU A 161 -16.26 11.47 1.72
C LEU A 161 -16.59 12.19 3.02
N ASP A 162 -17.20 11.47 3.97
CA ASP A 162 -17.38 12.02 5.30
C ASP A 162 -16.10 11.82 6.10
N VAL A 163 -15.48 12.95 6.47
CA VAL A 163 -14.27 12.99 7.30
C VAL A 163 -14.60 13.78 8.54
N THR A 164 -14.68 13.10 9.67
CA THR A 164 -14.94 13.76 10.95
C THR A 164 -13.65 14.16 11.63
N PHE A 165 -13.55 15.43 11.99
CA PHE A 165 -12.50 15.92 12.89
C PHE A 165 -12.90 15.68 14.35
N VAL A 166 -12.00 15.05 15.09
CA VAL A 166 -12.16 14.84 16.54
C VAL A 166 -10.96 15.41 17.28
N ARG A 167 -11.22 16.35 18.20
CA ARG A 167 -10.27 16.69 19.26
C ARG A 167 -10.64 15.87 20.50
N LEU A 168 -9.78 14.91 20.83
CA LEU A 168 -9.98 14.02 21.97
C LEU A 168 -9.90 14.80 23.30
N ASP A 169 -10.56 14.29 24.33
CA ASP A 169 -10.67 14.92 25.65
C ASP A 169 -9.52 14.58 26.61
N ALA A 170 -8.37 14.16 26.06
CA ALA A 170 -7.17 13.79 26.82
C ALA A 170 -5.89 14.33 26.16
N SER A 171 -4.84 14.53 26.94
CA SER A 171 -3.54 14.99 26.43
C SER A 171 -2.86 13.89 25.61
N ASP A 172 -1.88 14.27 24.78
CA ASP A 172 -1.10 13.30 24.02
C ASP A 172 -0.41 12.27 24.95
N GLU A 173 0.12 12.72 26.09
CA GLU A 173 0.75 11.84 27.08
C GLU A 173 -0.25 10.90 27.76
N ASP A 174 -1.48 11.36 28.04
CA ASP A 174 -2.52 10.50 28.63
C ASP A 174 -2.98 9.43 27.65
N ILE A 175 -3.22 9.78 26.38
CA ILE A 175 -3.59 8.80 25.33
C ILE A 175 -2.45 7.82 25.11
N LYS A 176 -1.22 8.33 25.00
CA LYS A 176 -0.02 7.53 24.80
C LYS A 176 0.21 6.53 25.93
N THR A 177 -0.08 6.89 27.17
CA THR A 177 0.22 6.03 28.34
C THR A 177 -0.98 5.26 28.85
N GLY A 178 -2.20 5.64 28.46
CA GLY A 178 -3.44 5.08 28.95
C GLY A 178 -3.74 5.37 30.42
N LYS A 179 -2.95 6.22 31.10
CA LYS A 179 -3.03 6.42 32.58
C LYS A 179 -4.37 6.94 33.07
N ASP A 180 -5.12 7.60 32.20
CA ASP A 180 -6.44 8.14 32.49
C ASP A 180 -7.58 7.18 32.14
N LEU A 181 -7.27 6.00 31.57
CA LEU A 181 -8.26 4.97 31.30
C LEU A 181 -8.69 4.26 32.57
N PRO A 182 -9.95 3.80 32.65
CA PRO A 182 -10.50 3.11 33.82
C PRO A 182 -10.06 1.64 33.92
N PHE A 183 -9.05 1.20 33.16
CA PHE A 183 -8.54 -0.17 33.12
C PHE A 183 -7.13 -0.22 33.72
N ASP A 184 -6.73 -1.36 34.29
CA ASP A 184 -5.43 -1.51 34.94
C ASP A 184 -4.29 -1.45 33.91
N THR A 185 -3.65 -0.27 33.80
CA THR A 185 -2.50 -0.07 32.92
C THR A 185 -1.16 -0.45 33.56
N THR A 186 -1.16 -1.10 34.73
CA THR A 186 0.06 -1.48 35.47
C THR A 186 0.61 -2.86 35.11
N SER A 187 -0.12 -3.66 34.31
CA SER A 187 0.45 -4.82 33.63
C SER A 187 1.35 -4.38 32.47
N ASP A 188 2.47 -5.08 32.25
CA ASP A 188 3.52 -4.79 31.25
C ASP A 188 3.06 -4.61 29.78
N SER A 189 1.77 -4.71 29.48
CA SER A 189 1.17 -4.53 28.15
C SER A 189 0.91 -3.06 27.78
N GLN A 190 1.85 -2.16 28.08
CA GLN A 190 1.79 -0.73 27.68
C GLN A 190 1.53 -0.52 26.16
N TYR A 191 1.74 -1.57 25.36
CA TYR A 191 1.50 -1.65 23.92
C TYR A 191 0.02 -1.74 23.52
N GLU A 192 -0.91 -1.99 24.44
CA GLU A 192 -2.32 -2.25 24.12
C GLU A 192 -3.22 -1.01 24.15
N TYR A 193 -2.75 0.14 24.62
CA TYR A 193 -3.69 1.17 25.09
C TYR A 193 -3.98 2.33 24.14
N VAL A 194 -3.17 2.58 23.10
CA VAL A 194 -3.39 3.78 22.26
C VAL A 194 -4.67 3.65 21.43
N VAL A 195 -4.83 2.58 20.65
CA VAL A 195 -6.08 2.37 19.89
C VAL A 195 -7.28 2.14 20.81
N ASN A 196 -7.11 1.44 21.93
CA ASN A 196 -8.18 1.22 22.93
C ASN A 196 -8.64 2.55 23.53
N GLY A 197 -7.69 3.44 23.83
CA GLY A 197 -7.97 4.76 24.39
C GLY A 197 -8.64 5.68 23.37
N ILE A 198 -8.23 5.61 22.10
CA ILE A 198 -8.90 6.32 21.00
C ILE A 198 -10.34 5.80 20.87
N ASP A 199 -10.53 4.49 20.72
CA ASP A 199 -11.85 3.85 20.58
C ASP A 199 -12.79 4.17 21.75
N PHE A 200 -12.31 4.09 22.99
CA PHE A 200 -13.07 4.45 24.19
C PHE A 200 -13.62 5.89 24.12
N ARG A 201 -12.79 6.84 23.69
CA ARG A 201 -13.16 8.26 23.59
C ARG A 201 -14.08 8.53 22.42
N LEU A 202 -13.85 7.87 21.28
CA LEU A 202 -14.75 7.93 20.13
C LEU A 202 -16.14 7.41 20.49
N LYS A 203 -16.24 6.27 21.19
CA LYS A 203 -17.52 5.74 21.69
C LYS A 203 -18.23 6.72 22.63
N LYS A 204 -17.50 7.41 23.52
CA LYS A 204 -18.07 8.45 24.40
C LYS A 204 -18.62 9.66 23.61
N LEU A 205 -18.06 9.94 22.44
CA LEU A 205 -18.53 10.98 21.52
C LEU A 205 -19.66 10.51 20.59
N GLY A 206 -20.09 9.25 20.69
CA GLY A 206 -21.18 8.69 19.88
C GLY A 206 -20.74 7.96 18.61
N PHE A 207 -19.44 7.76 18.40
CA PHE A 207 -18.92 6.91 17.33
C PHE A 207 -18.96 5.44 17.78
N ASN A 208 -20.14 4.85 17.76
CA ASN A 208 -20.39 3.47 18.18
C ASN A 208 -21.45 2.76 17.31
N ASP A 209 -21.55 3.15 16.04
CA ASP A 209 -22.49 2.54 15.11
C ASP A 209 -22.04 1.11 14.74
N PRO A 210 -22.90 0.08 14.94
CA PRO A 210 -22.55 -1.31 14.66
C PRO A 210 -22.33 -1.61 13.16
N HIS A 211 -22.63 -0.70 12.25
CA HIS A 211 -22.34 -0.81 10.83
C HIS A 211 -21.09 -0.02 10.42
N LYS A 212 -20.40 0.65 11.34
CA LYS A 212 -19.22 1.47 11.02
C LYS A 212 -17.93 0.88 11.59
N LEU A 213 -16.92 0.81 10.74
CA LEU A 213 -15.52 0.70 11.14
C LEU A 213 -14.90 2.09 11.06
N TYR A 214 -14.27 2.55 12.15
CA TYR A 214 -13.64 3.86 12.22
C TYR A 214 -12.17 3.78 11.81
N ALA A 215 -11.85 4.32 10.63
CA ALA A 215 -10.49 4.48 10.11
C ALA A 215 -9.91 5.82 10.60
N VAL A 216 -9.01 5.77 11.58
CA VAL A 216 -8.53 6.93 12.33
C VAL A 216 -7.12 7.30 11.91
N TYR A 217 -6.94 8.50 11.36
CA TYR A 217 -5.65 9.17 11.29
C TYR A 217 -5.41 9.93 12.60
N TYR A 218 -4.59 9.37 13.49
CA TYR A 218 -4.31 9.94 14.81
C TYR A 218 -3.03 10.78 14.79
N ASP A 219 -3.18 12.09 15.02
CA ASP A 219 -2.11 13.09 15.01
C ASP A 219 -1.44 13.29 16.38
N GLY A 220 -1.24 12.19 17.09
CA GLY A 220 -0.54 12.16 18.37
C GLY A 220 0.62 11.18 18.36
N THR A 221 1.42 11.22 19.43
CA THR A 221 2.51 10.28 19.64
C THR A 221 2.02 8.98 20.28
N THR A 222 2.84 7.94 20.20
CA THR A 222 2.57 6.65 20.82
C THR A 222 3.80 6.12 21.55
N ASN A 223 3.58 5.30 22.57
CA ASN A 223 4.62 4.55 23.27
C ASN A 223 4.90 3.20 22.61
N ILE A 224 4.02 2.78 21.68
CA ILE A 224 4.15 1.52 20.97
C ILE A 224 5.12 1.68 19.81
N LYS A 225 5.82 0.60 19.48
CA LYS A 225 6.83 0.57 18.42
C LYS A 225 6.23 0.28 17.04
N ALA A 226 5.17 1.01 16.67
CA ALA A 226 4.42 0.81 15.44
C ALA A 226 3.87 2.12 14.86
N CYS A 227 3.43 2.06 13.60
CA CYS A 227 2.80 3.16 12.87
C CYS A 227 1.28 3.05 12.77
N GLY A 228 0.72 1.96 13.27
CA GLY A 228 -0.71 1.76 13.37
C GLY A 228 -1.02 0.65 14.36
N GLN A 229 -2.30 0.51 14.66
CA GLN A 229 -2.81 -0.56 15.50
C GLN A 229 -4.30 -0.78 15.21
N ALA A 230 -4.66 -2.05 15.24
CA ALA A 230 -6.01 -2.55 15.14
C ALA A 230 -6.14 -3.76 16.06
N VAL A 231 -7.36 -4.10 16.44
CA VAL A 231 -7.66 -5.28 17.26
C VAL A 231 -8.48 -6.26 16.43
N VAL A 232 -7.94 -7.48 16.29
CA VAL A 232 -8.47 -8.50 15.37
C VAL A 232 -9.63 -9.28 15.98
N ASP A 233 -9.83 -9.23 17.30
CA ASP A 233 -10.84 -10.00 18.01
C ASP A 233 -12.27 -9.42 17.93
N GLY A 234 -12.44 -8.29 17.25
CA GLY A 234 -13.72 -7.58 17.10
C GLY A 234 -14.17 -6.77 18.31
N SER A 235 -13.38 -6.73 19.39
CA SER A 235 -13.71 -5.92 20.58
C SER A 235 -13.69 -4.41 20.31
N LEU A 236 -12.97 -3.97 19.28
CA LEU A 236 -12.91 -2.58 18.82
C LEU A 236 -13.35 -2.48 17.35
N HIS A 237 -14.07 -1.41 17.03
CA HIS A 237 -14.43 -1.06 15.66
C HIS A 237 -13.59 0.11 15.17
N THR A 238 -12.30 0.12 15.54
CA THR A 238 -11.35 1.19 15.24
C THR A 238 -10.07 0.61 14.65
N ALA A 239 -9.65 1.16 13.50
CA ALA A 239 -8.35 0.95 12.87
C ALA A 239 -7.59 2.28 12.92
N ALA A 240 -6.44 2.34 13.59
CA ALA A 240 -5.73 3.59 13.79
C ALA A 240 -4.36 3.60 13.11
N VAL A 241 -4.05 4.69 12.41
CA VAL A 241 -2.72 5.03 11.89
C VAL A 241 -2.16 6.20 12.71
N TYR A 242 -0.94 6.05 13.20
CA TYR A 242 -0.26 7.00 14.07
C TYR A 242 0.69 7.90 13.28
N LEU A 243 0.32 9.17 13.14
CA LEU A 243 1.09 10.12 12.33
C LEU A 243 2.44 10.44 12.97
N HIS A 244 2.54 10.40 14.30
CA HIS A 244 3.79 10.58 15.04
C HIS A 244 4.28 9.30 15.74
N GLY A 245 3.96 8.14 15.18
CA GLY A 245 4.49 6.86 15.66
C GLY A 245 5.99 6.68 15.41
N ILE A 246 6.57 5.66 16.04
CA ILE A 246 7.97 5.30 15.87
C ILE A 246 8.05 3.78 15.78
N LEU A 247 8.63 3.26 14.70
CA LEU A 247 8.85 1.83 14.49
C LEU A 247 9.86 1.25 15.48
N SER A 248 9.91 -0.08 15.57
CA SER A 248 10.90 -0.82 16.37
C SER A 248 12.35 -0.46 16.02
N THR A 249 12.60 -0.12 14.76
CA THR A 249 13.88 0.35 14.22
C THR A 249 14.27 1.77 14.67
N GLY A 250 13.38 2.50 15.32
CA GLY A 250 13.55 3.91 15.68
C GLY A 250 13.21 4.90 14.56
N LYS A 251 12.85 4.40 13.36
CA LYS A 251 12.36 5.24 12.26
C LYS A 251 10.97 5.79 12.63
N LYS A 252 10.78 7.10 12.45
CA LYS A 252 9.49 7.73 12.68
C LYS A 252 8.53 7.42 11.52
N CYS A 253 7.24 7.32 11.83
CA CYS A 253 6.20 7.10 10.83
C CYS A 253 6.02 8.33 9.92
N ASP A 254 6.30 9.53 10.44
CA ASP A 254 6.30 10.80 9.69
C ASP A 254 7.51 10.97 8.75
N THR A 255 8.32 9.94 8.54
CA THR A 255 9.45 10.00 7.59
C THR A 255 9.01 10.00 6.13
N ALA A 256 7.77 9.62 5.84
CA ALA A 256 7.15 9.77 4.53
C ALA A 256 6.01 10.79 4.64
N ASP A 257 6.03 11.81 3.77
CA ASP A 257 4.90 12.71 3.63
C ASP A 257 3.66 11.92 3.17
N PHE A 258 2.48 12.42 3.52
CA PHE A 258 1.24 11.96 2.88
C PHE A 258 1.38 12.02 1.37
N THR A 259 0.78 11.06 0.67
CA THR A 259 0.74 11.15 -0.78
C THR A 259 -0.01 12.40 -1.21
N THR A 260 0.54 13.08 -2.22
CA THR A 260 -0.09 14.21 -2.91
C THR A 260 -0.71 13.79 -4.23
N ASP A 261 -0.59 12.52 -4.58
CA ASP A 261 -1.04 11.93 -5.84
C ASP A 261 -1.82 10.65 -5.52
N TYR A 262 -3.15 10.70 -5.63
CA TYR A 262 -4.04 9.57 -5.37
C TYR A 262 -3.81 8.36 -6.30
N THR A 263 -2.92 8.46 -7.28
CA THR A 263 -2.50 7.34 -8.14
C THR A 263 -1.23 6.65 -7.62
N LYS A 264 -0.57 7.22 -6.61
CA LYS A 264 0.67 6.74 -6.01
C LYS A 264 0.52 6.61 -4.49
N PRO A 265 0.04 5.47 -3.99
CA PRO A 265 -0.07 5.24 -2.55
C PRO A 265 1.32 5.30 -1.90
N GLY A 266 1.38 5.94 -0.74
CA GLY A 266 2.54 6.00 0.14
C GLY A 266 2.33 5.17 1.41
N PHE A 267 3.24 5.38 2.36
CA PHE A 267 3.32 4.60 3.60
C PHE A 267 1.99 4.55 4.38
N TYR A 268 1.39 5.71 4.68
CA TYR A 268 0.14 5.77 5.44
C TYR A 268 -1.06 5.16 4.71
N ASP A 269 -1.01 5.09 3.38
CA ASP A 269 -2.11 4.54 2.57
C ASP A 269 -2.13 3.02 2.70
N TYR A 270 -0.97 2.37 2.59
CA TYR A 270 -0.84 0.94 2.84
C TYR A 270 -1.10 0.61 4.31
N GLU A 271 -0.54 1.39 5.24
CA GLU A 271 -0.76 1.18 6.67
C GLU A 271 -2.26 1.23 7.02
N MET A 272 -3.02 2.17 6.46
CA MET A 272 -4.46 2.25 6.71
C MET A 272 -5.19 0.98 6.23
N VAL A 273 -4.87 0.46 5.04
CA VAL A 273 -5.49 -0.78 4.54
C VAL A 273 -5.12 -1.97 5.42
N HIS A 274 -3.85 -2.08 5.83
CA HIS A 274 -3.39 -3.11 6.74
C HIS A 274 -4.18 -3.10 8.06
N GLN A 275 -4.33 -1.92 8.68
CA GLN A 275 -5.07 -1.81 9.94
C GLN A 275 -6.58 -2.09 9.75
N ILE A 276 -7.18 -1.66 8.64
CA ILE A 276 -8.58 -2.00 8.32
C ILE A 276 -8.75 -3.53 8.19
N ILE A 277 -7.86 -4.22 7.47
CA ILE A 277 -7.93 -5.67 7.29
C ILE A 277 -7.82 -6.40 8.64
N HIS A 278 -6.91 -5.97 9.51
CA HIS A 278 -6.84 -6.47 10.89
C HIS A 278 -8.14 -6.23 11.67
N SER A 279 -8.70 -5.02 11.66
CA SER A 279 -9.96 -4.72 12.36
C SER A 279 -11.15 -5.51 11.80
N LEU A 280 -11.10 -5.89 10.52
CA LEU A 280 -12.07 -6.80 9.91
C LEU A 280 -11.81 -8.28 10.21
N GLY A 281 -10.83 -8.61 11.06
CA GLY A 281 -10.59 -9.97 11.53
C GLY A 281 -9.81 -10.85 10.54
N PHE A 282 -9.13 -10.27 9.57
CA PHE A 282 -8.50 -11.02 8.47
C PHE A 282 -7.00 -11.29 8.66
N VAL A 283 -6.56 -12.24 7.83
CA VAL A 283 -5.67 -13.38 8.11
C VAL A 283 -6.30 -14.38 9.11
N PRO A 284 -7.23 -15.22 8.63
CA PRO A 284 -7.87 -16.24 9.46
C PRO A 284 -6.90 -17.40 9.77
N ASP A 285 -7.14 -18.10 10.89
CA ASP A 285 -6.29 -19.21 11.36
C ASP A 285 -6.21 -20.41 10.40
N CYS A 286 -7.12 -20.48 9.42
CA CYS A 286 -7.16 -21.49 8.36
C CYS A 286 -6.27 -21.16 7.15
N ALA A 287 -5.74 -19.93 7.07
CA ALA A 287 -4.84 -19.53 5.99
C ALA A 287 -3.53 -20.35 6.04
N PRO A 288 -3.02 -20.85 4.90
CA PRO A 288 -1.86 -21.73 4.85
C PRO A 288 -0.57 -21.12 5.39
N HIS A 289 -0.41 -19.79 5.30
CA HIS A 289 0.82 -19.10 5.70
C HIS A 289 0.67 -18.24 6.96
N VAL A 290 -0.42 -18.43 7.72
CA VAL A 290 -0.68 -17.68 8.95
C VAL A 290 0.43 -17.87 9.98
N SER A 291 1.00 -16.75 10.42
CA SER A 291 1.78 -16.65 11.64
C SER A 291 0.84 -16.78 12.84
N LYS A 292 1.14 -17.72 13.75
CA LYS A 292 0.45 -17.81 15.06
C LYS A 292 0.62 -16.56 15.92
N SER A 293 1.57 -15.70 15.57
CA SER A 293 1.76 -14.39 16.17
C SER A 293 1.20 -13.32 15.24
N ALA A 294 0.21 -12.57 15.72
CA ALA A 294 -0.29 -11.32 15.13
C ALA A 294 -1.28 -11.38 13.96
N HIS A 295 -1.92 -12.51 13.62
CA HIS A 295 -2.88 -12.57 12.50
C HIS A 295 -2.26 -12.01 11.20
N SER A 296 -1.11 -12.55 10.83
CA SER A 296 -0.29 -12.07 9.72
C SER A 296 0.20 -13.25 8.88
N VAL A 297 0.71 -13.00 7.68
CA VAL A 297 1.28 -14.05 6.81
C VAL A 297 2.82 -14.05 6.86
N THR A 298 3.46 -15.13 6.40
CA THR A 298 4.93 -15.35 6.55
C THR A 298 5.65 -15.72 5.26
N ASP A 299 4.93 -15.85 4.17
CA ASP A 299 5.40 -16.36 2.89
C ASP A 299 6.03 -15.29 1.99
N SER A 300 5.62 -14.02 2.10
CA SER A 300 6.16 -12.93 1.27
C SER A 300 6.13 -11.55 1.93
N ASN A 301 7.27 -10.85 1.92
CA ASN A 301 7.40 -9.47 2.42
C ASN A 301 6.76 -8.39 1.53
N THR A 302 6.12 -8.81 0.44
CA THR A 302 5.29 -7.95 -0.42
C THR A 302 3.80 -8.07 -0.11
N ASP A 303 3.38 -9.04 0.71
CA ASP A 303 2.02 -9.10 1.23
C ASP A 303 1.79 -7.96 2.23
N ILE A 304 0.66 -7.26 2.11
CA ILE A 304 0.36 -6.15 3.00
C ILE A 304 0.22 -6.63 4.45
N MET A 305 -0.16 -7.88 4.69
CA MET A 305 -0.31 -8.50 6.01
C MET A 305 0.91 -9.32 6.45
N TYR A 306 2.06 -9.14 5.80
CA TYR A 306 3.28 -9.87 6.16
C TYR A 306 3.79 -9.53 7.57
N HIS A 307 4.23 -10.55 8.30
CA HIS A 307 4.94 -10.43 9.56
C HIS A 307 6.38 -10.93 9.43
N GLY A 308 7.32 -9.99 9.50
CA GLY A 308 8.75 -10.26 9.54
C GLY A 308 9.55 -9.03 9.98
N ASN A 309 10.87 -9.10 9.85
CA ASN A 309 11.75 -7.98 10.22
C ASN A 309 11.73 -6.83 9.21
N ASP A 310 11.16 -7.07 8.04
CA ASP A 310 10.94 -6.06 7.01
C ASP A 310 9.59 -5.41 7.27
N GLU A 311 9.53 -4.09 7.22
CA GLU A 311 8.29 -3.31 7.34
C GLU A 311 7.61 -3.33 5.96
N PRO A 312 6.55 -4.14 5.75
CA PRO A 312 6.02 -4.39 4.41
C PRO A 312 5.60 -3.09 3.71
N MET A 313 5.11 -2.08 4.46
CA MET A 313 4.68 -0.78 3.94
C MET A 313 5.79 0.06 3.26
N LEU A 314 7.05 -0.36 3.41
CA LEU A 314 8.22 0.25 2.75
C LEU A 314 8.72 -0.58 1.56
N THR A 315 8.14 -1.74 1.31
CA THR A 315 8.53 -2.64 0.23
C THR A 315 7.95 -2.16 -1.11
N GLU A 316 8.79 -2.12 -2.15
CA GLU A 316 8.31 -1.87 -3.51
C GLU A 316 7.48 -3.06 -4.01
N GLY A 317 6.36 -2.78 -4.67
CA GLY A 317 5.51 -3.84 -5.26
C GLY A 317 4.61 -4.56 -4.26
N LEU A 318 4.24 -3.88 -3.16
CA LEU A 318 3.17 -4.34 -2.25
C LEU A 318 1.92 -4.82 -3.00
N VAL A 319 1.46 -5.99 -2.61
CA VAL A 319 0.21 -6.61 -3.06
C VAL A 319 -0.74 -6.78 -1.89
N LEU A 320 -2.03 -6.98 -2.17
CA LEU A 320 -3.00 -7.31 -1.12
C LEU A 320 -2.61 -8.66 -0.50
N ASP A 321 -2.93 -9.76 -1.17
CA ASP A 321 -2.66 -11.13 -0.72
C ASP A 321 -1.69 -11.78 -1.72
N PHE A 322 -0.50 -12.17 -1.27
CA PHE A 322 0.53 -12.74 -2.13
C PHE A 322 0.05 -14.11 -2.64
N TYR A 323 0.02 -14.27 -3.96
CA TYR A 323 -0.63 -15.39 -4.65
C TYR A 323 -2.13 -15.59 -4.42
N ARG A 324 -2.79 -14.80 -3.56
CA ARG A 324 -4.22 -14.94 -3.23
C ARG A 324 -4.50 -16.34 -2.70
N ASP A 325 -3.82 -16.72 -1.64
CA ASP A 325 -4.01 -18.04 -1.04
C ASP A 325 -4.20 -18.01 0.48
N ASP A 326 -4.23 -16.82 1.09
CA ASP A 326 -4.39 -16.69 2.55
C ASP A 326 -5.75 -16.12 2.98
N TYR A 327 -6.17 -14.96 2.49
CA TYR A 327 -7.33 -14.24 3.04
C TYR A 327 -8.14 -13.41 2.05
N TYR A 328 -7.73 -13.27 0.79
CA TYR A 328 -8.51 -12.61 -0.26
C TYR A 328 -8.57 -13.47 -1.53
N ASP A 329 -9.78 -13.85 -1.93
CA ASP A 329 -10.04 -14.71 -3.11
C ASP A 329 -9.17 -15.97 -3.08
N SER A 330 -9.03 -16.54 -1.88
CA SER A 330 -8.05 -17.58 -1.56
C SER A 330 -8.42 -18.96 -2.11
N GLY A 331 -9.69 -19.12 -2.50
CA GLY A 331 -10.26 -20.41 -2.86
C GLY A 331 -10.43 -21.36 -1.66
N LEU A 332 -10.18 -20.91 -0.43
CA LEU A 332 -10.28 -21.73 0.80
C LEU A 332 -11.72 -21.88 1.33
N GLY A 333 -12.72 -21.42 0.58
CA GLY A 333 -14.13 -21.52 0.99
C GLY A 333 -14.63 -22.95 1.25
N TYR A 334 -13.96 -23.97 0.71
CA TYR A 334 -14.27 -25.38 1.00
C TYR A 334 -13.90 -25.81 2.44
N LEU A 335 -13.13 -25.00 3.16
CA LEU A 335 -12.77 -25.17 4.56
C LEU A 335 -13.62 -24.29 5.50
N ASP A 336 -14.67 -23.63 4.98
CA ASP A 336 -15.39 -22.56 5.67
C ASP A 336 -14.45 -21.45 6.18
N CYS A 337 -13.33 -21.24 5.47
CA CYS A 337 -12.35 -20.23 5.81
C CYS A 337 -12.87 -18.84 5.39
N PRO A 338 -12.90 -17.84 6.29
CA PRO A 338 -13.35 -16.50 5.92
C PRO A 338 -12.51 -15.90 4.79
N ASP A 339 -13.17 -15.20 3.88
CA ASP A 339 -12.52 -14.57 2.73
C ASP A 339 -12.91 -13.08 2.62
N LEU A 340 -11.91 -12.21 2.51
CA LEU A 340 -12.10 -10.77 2.45
C LEU A 340 -12.90 -10.35 1.22
N SER A 341 -12.81 -11.09 0.10
CA SER A 341 -13.46 -10.77 -1.17
C SER A 341 -15.01 -10.74 -1.10
N VAL A 342 -15.57 -11.36 -0.07
CA VAL A 342 -17.01 -11.45 0.19
C VAL A 342 -17.47 -10.60 1.38
N ASN A 343 -16.55 -9.86 2.01
CA ASN A 343 -16.81 -9.09 3.20
C ASN A 343 -17.84 -7.96 2.99
N ALA A 344 -18.68 -7.74 4.00
CA ALA A 344 -19.78 -6.78 3.99
C ALA A 344 -19.30 -5.34 3.82
N PHE A 345 -18.07 -5.00 4.19
CA PHE A 345 -17.48 -3.67 4.01
C PHE A 345 -16.96 -3.42 2.59
N LEU A 346 -16.91 -4.42 1.70
CA LEU A 346 -16.53 -4.20 0.30
C LEU A 346 -17.75 -3.88 -0.58
N VAL A 347 -17.57 -2.94 -1.51
CA VAL A 347 -18.52 -2.75 -2.61
C VAL A 347 -18.51 -3.99 -3.50
N GLY A 348 -19.68 -4.60 -3.69
CA GLY A 348 -19.81 -5.85 -4.47
C GLY A 348 -19.36 -7.12 -3.73
N GLY A 349 -19.10 -7.06 -2.41
CA GLY A 349 -19.01 -8.24 -1.56
C GLY A 349 -20.40 -8.87 -1.33
N VAL A 350 -20.46 -10.18 -1.04
CA VAL A 350 -21.72 -10.86 -0.67
C VAL A 350 -21.96 -10.74 0.84
N SER A 351 -22.09 -9.50 1.33
CA SER A 351 -22.59 -9.10 2.68
C SER A 351 -22.21 -10.02 3.87
N GLN A 352 -21.05 -10.67 3.88
CA GLN A 352 -20.60 -11.48 5.01
C GLN A 352 -19.95 -10.58 6.05
N LEU A 353 -20.43 -10.64 7.29
CA LEU A 353 -19.81 -9.87 8.37
C LEU A 353 -18.38 -10.35 8.62
N PRO A 354 -17.50 -9.45 9.12
CA PRO A 354 -16.21 -9.83 9.66
C PRO A 354 -16.32 -11.04 10.61
N PRO A 355 -15.34 -11.96 10.65
CA PRO A 355 -15.43 -13.22 11.40
C PRO A 355 -15.74 -13.06 12.89
N LYS A 356 -15.43 -11.89 13.46
CA LYS A 356 -15.59 -11.57 14.89
C LYS A 356 -16.35 -10.26 15.11
N TRP A 357 -17.15 -9.79 14.15
CA TRP A 357 -17.79 -8.46 14.15
C TRP A 357 -18.65 -8.14 15.38
#